data_AF-A0A521CV71-F1
#
_entry.id   AF-A0A521CV71-F1
#
_cell.length_a   1.000
_cell.length_b   1.000
_cell.length_c   1.000
_cell.angle_alpha   90.00
_cell.angle_beta   90.00
_cell.angle_gamma   90.00
#
_symmetry.space_group_name_H-M   'P 1'
#
loop_
_entity.id
_entity.type
_entity.pdbx_description
1 polymer ?
#
loop_
_entity_poly.entity_id
_entity_poly.type
_entity_poly.pdbx_seq_one_letter_code
_entity_poly.pdbx_strand_id
1 'polypeptide(L)'
;MMLAKIFINILIVGLFLYSKLLPYKDKLNPQYKTIFDFFNSIFSPIFNFLKSFVKPFQVGVGLAVDMTQIILLIIFLMLLKFL
;
A
#
# COMPACT_ATOMS: atom_id res chain seq x y z
N MET A 1 8.09 15.36 -15.56
CA MET A 1 8.78 14.06 -15.61
C MET A 1 9.50 13.75 -14.29
N MET A 2 10.52 14.51 -13.89
CA MET A 2 11.27 14.24 -12.64
C MET A 2 10.44 14.35 -11.35
N LEU A 3 9.61 15.39 -11.21
CA LEU A 3 8.75 15.56 -10.01
C LEU A 3 7.77 14.39 -9.82
N ALA A 4 7.19 13.89 -10.90
CA ALA A 4 6.27 12.77 -10.86
C ALA A 4 6.98 11.45 -10.51
N LYS A 5 8.23 11.25 -10.96
CA LYS A 5 9.07 10.13 -10.50
C LYS A 5 9.36 10.21 -9.01
N ILE A 6 9.71 11.39 -8.50
CA ILE A 6 9.94 11.61 -7.06
C ILE A 6 8.67 11.30 -6.27
N PHE A 7 7.52 11.80 -6.74
CA PHE A 7 6.23 11.52 -6.12
C PHE A 7 5.90 10.03 -6.06
N ILE A 8 6.12 9.28 -7.15
CA ILE A 8 5.92 7.82 -7.16
C ILE A 8 6.87 7.12 -6.17
N ASN A 9 8.14 7.54 -6.09
CA ASN A 9 9.07 6.99 -5.11
C ASN A 9 8.60 7.24 -3.66
N ILE A 10 8.06 8.44 -3.37
CA ILE A 10 7.46 8.74 -2.06
C ILE A 10 6.27 7.81 -1.78
N LEU A 11 5.40 7.57 -2.77
CA LEU A 11 4.29 6.63 -2.62
C LEU A 11 4.76 5.19 -2.39
N ILE A 12 5.84 4.74 -3.04
CA ILE A 12 6.42 3.42 -2.81
C ILE A 12 6.92 3.31 -1.37
N VAL A 13 7.67 4.29 -0.86
CA VAL A 13 8.14 4.29 0.54
C VAL A 13 6.95 4.35 1.51
N GLY A 14 5.96 5.20 1.21
CA GLY A 14 4.71 5.29 1.96
C GLY A 14 3.93 3.98 2.00
N LEU A 15 3.90 3.22 0.90
CA LEU A 15 3.26 1.92 0.81
C LEU A 15 3.92 0.89 1.73
N PHE A 16 5.26 0.88 1.80
CA PHE A 16 5.99 0.03 2.72
C PHE A 16 5.73 0.41 4.19
N LEU A 17 5.76 1.71 4.50
CA LEU A 17 5.45 2.20 5.85
C LEU A 17 4.02 1.82 6.25
N TYR A 18 3.04 2.08 5.37
CA TYR A 18 1.64 1.72 5.59
C TYR A 18 1.49 0.22 5.87
N SER A 19 2.09 -0.64 5.05
CA SER A 19 2.05 -2.10 5.22
C SER A 19 2.59 -2.55 6.58
N LYS A 20 3.68 -1.94 7.05
CA LYS A 20 4.28 -2.25 8.36
C LYS A 20 3.46 -1.75 9.54
N LEU A 21 2.78 -0.62 9.39
CA LEU A 21 1.99 0.00 10.45
C LEU A 21 0.56 -0.56 10.54
N LEU A 22 0.01 -1.07 9.43
CA LEU A 22 -1.35 -1.59 9.34
C LEU A 22 -1.71 -2.62 10.44
N PRO A 23 -0.87 -3.62 10.78
CA PRO A 23 -1.16 -4.58 11.85
C PRO A 23 -1.22 -3.94 13.25
N TYR A 24 -0.62 -2.77 13.42
CA TYR A 24 -0.50 -2.06 14.70
C TYR A 24 -1.36 -0.80 14.77
N LYS A 25 -2.27 -0.57 13.80
CA LYS A 25 -3.04 0.67 13.63
C LYS A 25 -3.68 1.20 14.93
N ASP A 26 -4.19 0.32 15.77
CA ASP A 26 -4.92 0.67 17.00
C ASP A 26 -3.99 1.01 18.18
N LYS A 27 -2.69 0.71 18.04
CA LYS A 27 -1.64 0.93 19.05
C LYS A 27 -0.62 1.97 18.60
N LEU A 28 -0.86 2.67 17.49
CA LEU A 28 0.03 3.71 17.00
C LEU A 28 -0.01 4.91 17.94
N ASN A 29 1.15 5.53 18.17
CA ASN A 29 1.19 6.82 18.84
C ASN A 29 0.51 7.90 17.95
N PRO A 30 0.15 9.08 18.50
CA PRO A 30 -0.59 10.08 17.74
C PRO A 30 0.13 10.57 16.46
N GLN A 31 1.45 10.67 16.48
CA GLN A 31 2.24 11.12 15.33
C GLN A 31 2.22 10.11 14.18
N TYR A 32 2.51 8.84 14.47
CA TYR A 32 2.47 7.76 13.48
C TYR A 32 1.03 7.48 13.03
N LYS A 33 0.04 7.68 13.90
CA LYS A 33 -1.37 7.55 13.55
C LYS A 33 -1.77 8.56 12.47
N THR A 34 -1.38 9.83 12.60
CA THR A 34 -1.64 10.84 11.56
C THR A 34 -1.03 10.47 10.22
N ILE A 35 0.23 10.00 10.22
CA ILE A 35 0.92 9.57 9.00
C ILE A 35 0.23 8.35 8.38
N PHE A 36 -0.14 7.38 9.23
CA PHE A 36 -0.88 6.19 8.81
C PHE A 36 -2.23 6.55 8.21
N ASP A 37 -3.00 7.43 8.85
CA ASP A 37 -4.33 7.84 8.40
C ASP A 37 -4.26 8.57 7.05
N PHE A 38 -3.23 9.41 6.84
CA PHE A 38 -2.96 10.02 5.53
C PHE A 38 -2.76 8.95 4.45
N PHE A 39 -1.82 8.01 4.63
CA PHE A 39 -1.59 6.95 3.66
C PHE A 39 -2.79 6.01 3.52
N ASN A 40 -3.54 5.76 4.60
CA ASN A 40 -4.75 4.96 4.58
C ASN A 40 -5.82 5.61 3.70
N SER A 41 -5.98 6.94 3.76
CA SER A 41 -6.93 7.67 2.91
C SER A 41 -6.59 7.56 1.42
N ILE A 42 -5.31 7.45 1.08
CA ILE A 42 -4.83 7.31 -0.30
C ILE A 42 -4.96 5.85 -0.77
N PHE A 43 -4.46 4.90 0.02
CA PHE A 43 -4.33 3.52 -0.42
C PHE A 43 -5.58 2.67 -0.20
N SER A 44 -6.38 2.92 0.83
CA SER A 44 -7.61 2.16 1.10
C SER A 44 -8.58 2.11 -0.10
N PRO A 45 -8.95 3.23 -0.76
CA PRO A 45 -9.83 3.17 -1.93
C PRO A 45 -9.21 2.37 -3.08
N ILE A 46 -7.89 2.50 -3.28
CA ILE A 46 -7.15 1.76 -4.31
C ILE A 46 -7.16 0.26 -4.01
N PHE A 47 -6.90 -0.13 -2.75
CA PHE A 47 -6.95 -1.54 -2.35
C PHE A 47 -8.35 -2.11 -2.46
N ASN A 48 -9.39 -1.38 -2.06
CA ASN A 48 -10.77 -1.84 -2.19
C ASN A 48 -11.15 -2.06 -3.66
N PHE A 49 -10.70 -1.16 -4.54
CA PHE A 49 -10.85 -1.36 -5.98
C PHE A 49 -10.10 -2.62 -6.45
N LEU A 50 -8.82 -2.77 -6.10
CA LEU A 50 -8.01 -3.94 -6.48
C LEU A 50 -8.57 -5.25 -5.94
N LYS A 51 -9.13 -5.27 -4.71
CA LYS A 51 -9.77 -6.45 -4.10
C LYS A 51 -10.97 -6.95 -4.89
N SER A 52 -11.63 -6.08 -5.65
CA SER A 52 -12.71 -6.50 -6.55
C SER A 52 -12.20 -7.41 -7.68
N PHE A 53 -10.91 -7.31 -8.04
CA PHE A 53 -10.29 -8.10 -9.11
C PHE A 53 -9.35 -9.19 -8.58
N VAL A 54 -8.80 -9.01 -7.38
CA VAL A 54 -7.74 -9.85 -6.82
C VAL A 54 -8.26 -10.57 -5.58
N LYS A 55 -8.33 -11.90 -5.66
CA LYS A 55 -8.69 -12.73 -4.51
C LYS A 55 -7.50 -12.85 -3.54
N PRO A 56 -7.76 -12.93 -2.21
CA PRO A 56 -6.72 -13.24 -1.23
C PRO A 56 -6.02 -14.56 -1.58
N PHE A 57 -4.70 -14.60 -1.46
CA PHE A 57 -3.92 -15.79 -1.82
C PHE A 57 -3.70 -16.66 -0.58
N GLN A 58 -4.07 -17.93 -0.64
CA GLN A 58 -3.91 -18.85 0.48
C GLN A 58 -2.45 -19.28 0.60
N VAL A 59 -1.78 -18.86 1.67
CA VAL A 59 -0.38 -19.19 1.96
C VAL A 59 -0.24 -20.28 3.04
N GLY A 60 -1.35 -20.67 3.65
CA GLY A 60 -1.42 -21.74 4.65
C GLY A 60 -2.85 -22.18 4.93
N VAL A 61 -3.01 -23.24 5.72
CA VAL A 61 -4.34 -23.72 6.14
C VAL A 61 -5.00 -22.63 6.98
N GLY A 62 -6.10 -22.05 6.45
CA GLY A 62 -6.79 -20.93 7.09
C GLY A 62 -6.06 -19.58 7.04
N LEU A 63 -4.89 -19.49 6.38
CA LEU A 63 -4.13 -18.25 6.27
C LEU A 63 -4.13 -17.74 4.83
N ALA A 64 -4.84 -16.63 4.61
CA ALA A 64 -4.87 -15.93 3.33
C ALA A 64 -4.18 -14.57 3.46
N VAL A 65 -3.31 -14.26 2.50
CA VAL A 65 -2.58 -12.99 2.43
C VAL A 65 -3.22 -12.09 1.40
N ASP A 66 -3.37 -10.82 1.76
CA ASP A 66 -3.82 -9.77 0.86
C ASP A 66 -2.70 -9.39 -0.11
N MET A 67 -2.86 -9.76 -1.38
CA MET A 67 -1.88 -9.51 -2.43
C MET A 67 -2.01 -8.12 -3.06
N THR A 68 -3.01 -7.32 -2.68
CA THR A 68 -3.25 -6.01 -3.31
C THR A 68 -2.11 -5.03 -3.12
N GLN A 69 -1.42 -5.09 -1.98
CA GLN A 69 -0.22 -4.26 -1.73
C GLN A 69 0.92 -4.59 -2.70
N ILE A 70 1.15 -5.88 -2.96
CA ILE A 70 2.20 -6.33 -3.89
C ILE A 70 1.84 -5.90 -5.32
N ILE A 71 0.57 -6.05 -5.71
CA ILE A 71 0.11 -5.64 -7.03
C ILE A 71 0.24 -4.11 -7.20
N LEU A 72 -0.15 -3.33 -6.20
CA LEU A 72 0.01 -1.88 -6.24
C LEU A 72 1.49 -1.46 -6.34
N LEU A 73 2.40 -2.17 -5.65
CA LEU A 73 3.83 -1.96 -5.77
C LEU A 73 4.32 -2.21 -7.21
N ILE A 74 3.91 -3.32 -7.84
CA ILE A 74 4.26 -3.63 -9.23
C ILE A 74 3.76 -2.52 -10.17
N ILE A 75 2.52 -2.03 -9.97
CA ILE A 75 1.97 -0.91 -10.74
C ILE A 75 2.83 0.35 -10.59
N PHE A 76 3.23 0.72 -9.37
CA PHE A 76 4.10 1.87 -9.15
C PHE A 76 5.48 1.71 -9.81
N LEU A 77 6.08 0.52 -9.74
CA LEU A 77 7.36 0.24 -10.40
C LEU A 77 7.26 0.30 -11.92
N MET A 78 6.18 -0.23 -12.50
CA MET A 78 5.91 -0.10 -13.93
C MET A 78 5.74 1.37 -14.32
N LEU A 79 4.89 2.12 -13.60
CA LEU A 79 4.69 3.55 -13.84
C LEU A 79 6.02 4.31 -13.79
N LEU A 80 6.87 4.03 -12.79
CA LEU A 80 8.18 4.68 -12.65
C LEU A 80 9.10 4.41 -13.84
N LYS A 81 9.05 3.20 -14.42
CA LYS A 81 9.85 2.81 -15.58
C LYS A 81 9.39 3.49 -16.87
N PHE A 82 8.09 3.68 -17.06
CA PHE A 82 7.52 4.26 -18.28
C PHE A 82 7.44 5.79 -18.26
N LEU A 83 7.50 6.41 -17.08
CA LEU A 83 7.59 7.87 -16.90
C LEU A 83 9.00 8.40 -17.15
#